data_AF-A0A4S3TH37-F1
#
_entry.id   AF-A0A4S3TH37-F1
#
_cell.length_a   1.000
_cell.length_b   1.000
_cell.length_c   1.000
_cell.angle_alpha   90.00
_cell.angle_beta   90.00
_cell.angle_gamma   90.00
#
_symmetry.space_group_name_H-M   'P 1'
#
loop_
_entity.id
_entity.type
_entity.pdbx_description
1 polymer ?
#
loop_
_entity_poly.entity_id
_entity_poly.type
_entity_poly.pdbx_seq_one_letter_code
_entity_poly.pdbx_strand_id
1 'polypeptide(L)'
;MSERLRRPETEEETPLEALEAARERYAEAEREIETHGGDAVEHAARAYRNATELLENYVDRATGTGRDNFKAYVQLEGQFAALVENLPDDLRGREAFEQSLEAIDKRRLSESDFERAHDELEPAARYSDLLEEREAARGAVDEARTAAAKRLREIDDEIDDRERLLELATADLDAPVERLREPIESYNEAIREAFADYRLEASARDIFSLLDRSRWYPFVDYDQPPSDLCEYVETSPDGEHTIPELLEYADQSRSKLAHYVADADRLKRRVATQQTYLDGIDAEPLTIAWPPGPAGELRRRTREYRPFVERVGDSETVSLLRDVRRLTYDDEYDRLQTAAQAVAQLSPTERDRLTDGDIDDELEALRAERAALEDALEVDDPV
;
A
#
# COMPACT_ATOMS: atom_id res chain seq x y z
N MET A 1 -15.74 13.28 36.37
CA MET A 1 -16.25 11.91 36.15
C MET A 1 -16.53 11.81 34.66
N SER A 2 -15.56 11.53 33.79
CA SER A 2 -14.52 10.51 33.91
C SER A 2 -13.16 11.05 33.46
N GLU A 3 -12.15 10.75 34.27
CA GLU A 3 -10.74 10.83 33.92
C GLU A 3 -10.48 10.03 32.64
N ARG A 4 -10.06 10.73 31.57
CA ARG A 4 -9.26 10.08 30.53
C ARG A 4 -7.94 9.72 31.19
N LEU A 5 -7.78 8.45 31.49
CA LEU A 5 -6.51 7.83 31.83
C LEU A 5 -5.54 8.15 30.67
N ARG A 6 -4.69 9.16 30.87
CA ARG A 6 -3.39 9.22 30.20
C ARG A 6 -2.67 7.95 30.64
N ARG A 7 -2.74 6.94 29.78
CA ARG A 7 -1.78 5.85 29.80
C ARG A 7 -0.41 6.52 29.63
N PRO A 8 0.61 6.21 30.46
CA PRO A 8 1.94 6.63 30.12
C PRO A 8 2.26 5.94 28.79
N GLU A 9 2.40 6.73 27.73
CA GLU A 9 3.23 6.33 26.61
C GLU A 9 4.58 6.06 27.25
N THR A 10 4.90 4.78 27.45
CA THR A 10 6.29 4.37 27.28
C THR A 10 6.62 4.86 25.89
N GLU A 11 7.36 5.97 25.79
CA GLU A 11 7.91 6.45 24.53
C GLU A 11 8.61 5.25 23.92
N GLU A 12 7.97 4.63 22.93
CA GLU A 12 8.58 3.57 22.16
C GLU A 12 9.77 4.22 21.45
N GLU A 13 10.97 3.64 21.61
CA GLU A 13 12.17 4.14 20.93
C GLU A 13 11.86 4.36 19.46
N THR A 14 12.20 5.55 18.97
CA THR A 14 12.06 5.87 17.56
C THR A 14 12.97 4.95 16.73
N PRO A 15 12.66 4.72 15.44
CA PRO A 15 13.52 3.92 14.58
C PRO A 15 14.96 4.44 14.49
N LEU A 16 15.17 5.74 14.67
CA LEU A 16 16.49 6.35 14.78
C LEU A 16 17.20 5.94 16.08
N GLU A 17 16.55 6.13 17.23
CA GLU A 17 17.12 5.77 18.54
C GLU A 17 17.44 4.26 18.61
N ALA A 18 16.56 3.41 18.08
CA ALA A 18 16.79 1.98 18.01
C ALA A 18 18.01 1.62 17.15
N LEU A 19 18.23 2.32 16.03
CA LEU A 19 19.41 2.12 15.18
C LEU A 19 20.70 2.57 15.87
N GLU A 20 20.68 3.73 16.53
CA GLU A 20 21.82 4.22 17.30
C GLU A 20 22.17 3.29 18.46
N ALA A 21 21.17 2.82 19.21
CA ALA A 21 21.35 1.88 20.30
C ALA A 21 21.91 0.52 19.82
N ALA A 22 21.41 0.00 18.69
CA ALA A 22 21.91 -1.25 18.12
C ALA A 22 23.39 -1.13 17.70
N ARG A 23 23.78 0.00 17.10
CA ARG A 23 25.17 0.29 16.74
C ARG A 23 26.08 0.39 17.96
N GLU A 24 25.63 1.07 19.02
CA GLU A 24 26.39 1.19 20.26
C GLU A 24 26.62 -0.18 20.90
N ARG A 25 25.59 -1.04 20.93
CA ARG A 25 25.68 -2.42 21.41
C ARG A 25 26.69 -3.25 20.61
N TYR A 26 26.64 -3.16 19.27
CA TYR A 26 27.62 -3.86 18.42
C TYR A 26 29.05 -3.37 18.68
N ALA A 27 29.25 -2.05 18.79
CA ALA A 27 30.54 -1.47 19.10
C ALA A 27 31.04 -1.83 20.51
N GLU A 28 30.15 -2.07 21.46
CA GLU A 28 30.49 -2.60 22.79
C GLU A 28 30.95 -4.06 22.73
N ALA A 29 30.21 -4.93 22.03
CA ALA A 29 30.58 -6.33 21.85
C ALA A 29 31.95 -6.48 21.17
N GLU A 30 32.24 -5.68 20.12
CA GLU A 30 33.55 -5.63 19.47
C GLU A 30 34.67 -5.20 20.44
N ARG A 31 34.44 -4.14 21.25
CA ARG A 31 35.42 -3.69 22.25
C ARG A 31 35.70 -4.74 23.32
N GLU A 32 34.68 -5.49 23.72
CA GLU A 32 34.81 -6.57 24.70
C GLU A 32 35.64 -7.73 24.13
N ILE A 33 35.37 -8.14 22.88
CA ILE A 33 36.17 -9.14 22.16
C ILE A 33 37.63 -8.71 22.02
N GLU A 34 37.87 -7.45 21.64
CA GLU A 34 39.23 -6.88 21.51
C GLU A 34 39.98 -6.89 22.85
N THR A 35 39.29 -6.58 23.96
CA THR A 35 39.86 -6.63 25.32
C THR A 35 40.34 -8.04 25.69
N HIS A 36 39.71 -9.07 25.13
CA HIS A 36 40.07 -10.47 25.32
C HIS A 36 41.05 -11.03 24.28
N GLY A 37 41.49 -10.22 23.33
CA GLY A 37 42.53 -10.56 22.36
C GLY A 37 42.03 -10.93 20.97
N GLY A 38 40.83 -10.49 20.58
CA GLY A 38 40.34 -10.57 19.20
C GLY A 38 40.32 -12.00 18.67
N ASP A 39 41.22 -12.32 17.75
CA ASP A 39 41.44 -13.66 17.18
C ASP A 39 41.54 -14.78 18.24
N ALA A 40 42.09 -14.47 19.41
CA ALA A 40 42.17 -15.43 20.52
C ALA A 40 40.79 -15.88 21.03
N VAL A 41 39.79 -14.98 21.01
CA VAL A 41 38.39 -15.28 21.38
C VAL A 41 37.78 -16.22 20.35
N GLU A 42 38.00 -15.97 19.06
CA GLU A 42 37.50 -16.83 17.98
C GLU A 42 38.08 -18.25 18.06
N HIS A 43 39.38 -18.36 18.31
CA HIS A 43 40.04 -19.65 18.51
C HIS A 43 39.51 -20.37 19.76
N ALA A 44 39.35 -19.68 20.89
CA ALA A 44 38.83 -20.27 22.13
C ALA A 44 37.38 -20.72 21.99
N ALA A 45 36.51 -19.91 21.39
CA ALA A 45 35.11 -20.24 21.16
C ALA A 45 34.95 -21.44 20.22
N ARG A 46 35.74 -21.50 19.14
CA ARG A 46 35.73 -22.65 18.22
C ARG A 46 36.20 -23.93 18.93
N ALA A 47 37.26 -23.83 19.73
CA ALA A 47 37.75 -24.94 20.53
C ALA A 47 36.69 -25.41 21.53
N TYR A 48 36.02 -24.48 22.21
CA TYR A 48 34.94 -24.76 23.16
C TYR A 48 33.80 -25.52 22.47
N ARG A 49 33.26 -25.01 21.35
CA ARG A 49 32.19 -25.69 20.61
C ARG A 49 32.59 -27.10 20.16
N ASN A 50 33.81 -27.27 19.64
CA ASN A 50 34.31 -28.59 19.24
C ASN A 50 34.44 -29.55 20.44
N ALA A 51 34.91 -29.05 21.59
CA ALA A 51 35.06 -29.85 22.81
C ALA A 51 33.70 -30.28 23.35
N THR A 52 32.75 -29.36 23.46
CA THR A 52 31.36 -29.61 23.88
C THR A 52 30.67 -30.61 22.94
N GLU A 53 30.78 -30.42 21.61
CA GLU A 53 30.22 -31.34 20.62
C GLU A 53 30.84 -32.75 20.72
N LEU A 54 32.15 -32.85 20.98
CA LEU A 54 32.81 -34.15 21.21
C LEU A 54 32.27 -34.84 22.47
N LEU A 55 32.11 -34.12 23.58
CA LEU A 55 31.58 -34.67 24.82
C LEU A 55 30.14 -35.17 24.64
N GLU A 56 29.26 -34.35 24.06
CA GLU A 56 27.86 -34.69 23.79
C GLU A 56 27.72 -35.91 22.86
N ASN A 57 28.52 -35.99 21.79
CA ASN A 57 28.45 -37.09 20.84
C ASN A 57 28.90 -38.45 21.41
N TYR A 58 29.71 -38.41 22.48
CA TYR A 58 30.33 -39.60 23.05
C TYR A 58 29.79 -40.00 24.43
N VAL A 59 29.02 -39.16 25.14
CA VAL A 59 28.49 -39.47 26.47
C VAL A 59 27.73 -40.80 26.51
N ASP A 60 26.79 -41.02 25.59
CA ASP A 60 26.00 -42.27 25.52
C ASP A 60 26.84 -43.47 25.06
N ARG A 61 27.87 -43.21 24.25
CA ARG A 61 28.67 -44.25 23.59
C ARG A 61 29.84 -44.70 24.45
N ALA A 62 30.38 -43.86 25.31
CA ALA A 62 31.61 -44.11 26.06
C ALA A 62 31.39 -44.49 27.55
N THR A 63 30.16 -44.38 28.08
CA THR A 63 29.84 -44.63 29.50
C THR A 63 29.35 -46.06 29.82
N GLY A 64 29.17 -46.91 28.80
CA GLY A 64 28.66 -48.29 28.95
C GLY A 64 29.72 -49.35 29.27
N THR A 65 29.26 -50.57 29.55
CA THR A 65 30.14 -51.73 29.83
C THR A 65 30.25 -52.65 28.62
N GLY A 66 31.24 -52.40 27.76
CA GLY A 66 31.41 -53.18 26.52
C GLY A 66 32.69 -52.85 25.75
N ARG A 67 33.06 -53.73 24.82
CA ARG A 67 34.21 -53.52 23.92
C ARG A 67 34.00 -52.32 23.00
N ASP A 68 32.77 -52.11 22.56
CA ASP A 68 32.40 -50.98 21.70
C ASP A 68 32.42 -49.66 22.47
N ASN A 69 32.00 -49.65 23.74
CA ASN A 69 32.12 -48.48 24.61
C ASN A 69 33.58 -48.10 24.87
N PHE A 70 34.44 -49.10 25.14
CA PHE A 70 35.87 -48.86 25.30
C PHE A 70 36.52 -48.30 24.02
N LYS A 71 36.09 -48.77 22.85
CA LYS A 71 36.56 -48.23 21.57
C LYS A 71 36.10 -46.79 21.36
N ALA A 72 34.87 -46.46 21.73
CA ALA A 72 34.34 -45.09 21.67
C ALA A 72 35.11 -44.16 22.62
N TYR A 73 35.42 -44.62 23.84
CA TYR A 73 36.25 -43.89 24.79
C TYR A 73 37.64 -43.56 24.22
N VAL A 74 38.38 -44.55 23.72
CA VAL A 74 39.73 -44.30 23.15
C VAL A 74 39.69 -43.35 21.96
N GLN A 75 38.59 -43.37 21.19
CA GLN A 75 38.39 -42.40 20.10
C GLN A 75 38.14 -40.99 20.62
N LEU A 76 37.26 -40.82 21.63
CA LEU A 76 37.02 -39.53 22.28
C LEU A 76 38.31 -38.97 22.86
N GLU A 77 39.03 -39.75 23.66
CA GLU A 77 40.29 -39.35 24.29
C GLU A 77 41.32 -38.90 23.25
N GLY A 78 41.49 -39.67 22.16
CA GLY A 78 42.40 -39.30 21.08
C GLY A 78 41.98 -38.04 20.31
N GLN A 79 40.68 -37.84 20.09
CA GLN A 79 40.14 -36.65 19.44
C GLN A 79 40.24 -35.40 20.33
N PHE A 80 39.94 -35.55 21.62
CA PHE A 80 39.99 -34.46 22.59
C PHE A 80 41.44 -34.08 22.89
N ALA A 81 42.35 -35.04 23.06
CA ALA A 81 43.78 -34.77 23.19
C ALA A 81 44.33 -34.04 21.96
N ALA A 82 43.97 -34.50 20.75
CA ALA A 82 44.35 -33.80 19.53
C ALA A 82 43.75 -32.39 19.43
N LEU A 83 42.53 -32.17 19.95
CA LEU A 83 41.94 -30.84 20.01
C LEU A 83 42.78 -29.93 20.91
N VAL A 84 43.13 -30.38 22.12
CA VAL A 84 43.93 -29.62 23.11
C VAL A 84 45.36 -29.35 22.62
N GLU A 85 46.02 -30.35 22.03
CA GLU A 85 47.39 -30.23 21.52
C GLU A 85 47.51 -29.21 20.38
N ASN A 86 46.46 -29.03 19.59
CA ASN A 86 46.44 -28.07 18.48
C ASN A 86 46.05 -26.64 18.90
N LEU A 87 45.74 -26.40 20.18
CA LEU A 87 45.47 -25.06 20.67
C LEU A 87 46.76 -24.22 20.73
N PRO A 88 46.69 -22.90 20.55
CA PRO A 88 47.82 -22.01 20.81
C PRO A 88 48.24 -22.07 22.29
N ASP A 89 49.54 -22.06 22.56
CA ASP A 89 50.09 -22.12 23.93
C ASP A 89 49.77 -20.87 24.77
N ASP A 90 49.51 -19.76 24.10
CA ASP A 90 49.11 -18.48 24.68
C ASP A 90 47.59 -18.25 24.68
N LEU A 91 46.81 -19.25 24.26
CA LEU A 91 45.36 -19.15 24.24
C LEU A 91 44.82 -18.90 25.66
N ARG A 92 44.11 -17.79 25.84
CA ARG A 92 43.45 -17.51 27.11
C ARG A 92 42.33 -18.51 27.34
N GLY A 93 42.33 -19.14 28.50
CA GLY A 93 41.39 -20.23 28.83
C GLY A 93 41.82 -21.61 28.34
N ARG A 94 43.03 -21.79 27.79
CA ARG A 94 43.59 -23.11 27.47
C ARG A 94 43.51 -24.10 28.64
N GLU A 95 43.74 -23.60 29.85
CA GLU A 95 43.71 -24.40 31.08
C GLU A 95 42.37 -25.13 31.27
N ALA A 96 41.24 -24.53 30.87
CA ALA A 96 39.92 -25.15 30.94
C ALA A 96 39.84 -26.42 30.07
N PHE A 97 40.46 -26.38 28.88
CA PHE A 97 40.51 -27.53 27.98
C PHE A 97 41.42 -28.65 28.50
N GLU A 98 42.54 -28.28 29.12
CA GLU A 98 43.46 -29.24 29.75
C GLU A 98 42.81 -29.93 30.97
N GLN A 99 42.11 -29.16 31.81
CA GLN A 99 41.35 -29.70 32.95
C GLN A 99 40.18 -30.58 32.50
N SER A 100 39.47 -30.20 31.43
CA SER A 100 38.42 -31.03 30.82
C SER A 100 38.97 -32.35 30.27
N LEU A 101 40.14 -32.33 29.61
CA LEU A 101 40.83 -33.55 29.14
C LEU A 101 41.23 -34.44 30.32
N GLU A 102 41.77 -33.86 31.41
CA GLU A 102 42.11 -34.61 32.62
C GLU A 102 40.87 -35.23 33.29
N ALA A 103 39.72 -34.54 33.20
CA ALA A 103 38.48 -35.07 33.76
C ALA A 103 38.05 -36.39 33.10
N ILE A 104 38.35 -36.57 31.81
CA ILE A 104 38.05 -37.75 31.00
C ILE A 104 39.23 -38.73 30.82
N ASP A 105 40.45 -38.41 31.29
CA ASP A 105 41.60 -39.31 31.26
C ASP A 105 41.50 -40.40 32.35
N LYS A 106 40.63 -41.39 32.11
CA LYS A 106 40.36 -42.50 33.04
C LYS A 106 40.16 -43.83 32.33
N ARG A 107 40.59 -44.91 32.97
CA ARG A 107 40.39 -46.29 32.49
C ARG A 107 38.94 -46.68 32.19
N ARG A 108 37.95 -46.00 32.80
CA ARG A 108 36.51 -46.13 32.55
C ARG A 108 35.85 -44.78 32.83
N LEU A 109 34.99 -44.34 31.91
CA LEU A 109 34.19 -43.14 32.05
C LEU A 109 32.79 -43.43 32.57
N SER A 110 32.28 -42.51 33.37
CA SER A 110 30.90 -42.42 33.83
C SER A 110 30.26 -41.13 33.30
N GLU A 111 28.93 -41.06 33.31
CA GLU A 111 28.21 -39.82 32.96
C GLU A 111 28.67 -38.64 33.83
N SER A 112 28.96 -38.86 35.12
CA SER A 112 29.52 -37.83 36.01
C SER A 112 30.92 -37.35 35.62
N ASP A 113 31.69 -38.15 34.86
CA ASP A 113 32.98 -37.69 34.33
C ASP A 113 32.79 -36.75 33.14
N PHE A 114 31.74 -36.97 32.32
CA PHE A 114 31.35 -36.07 31.24
C PHE A 114 30.77 -34.76 31.79
N GLU A 115 29.91 -34.82 32.81
CA GLU A 115 29.40 -33.63 33.51
C GLU A 115 30.55 -32.79 34.04
N ARG A 116 31.50 -33.41 34.74
CA ARG A 116 32.70 -32.71 35.22
C ARG A 116 33.52 -32.13 34.07
N ALA A 117 33.71 -32.86 32.97
CA ALA A 117 34.43 -32.35 31.82
C ALA A 117 33.74 -31.13 31.17
N HIS A 118 32.40 -31.08 31.18
CA HIS A 118 31.64 -29.90 30.79
C HIS A 118 31.83 -28.74 31.77
N ASP A 119 31.76 -29.00 33.08
CA ASP A 119 31.95 -27.97 34.11
C ASP A 119 33.34 -27.33 34.00
N GLU A 120 34.40 -28.12 33.76
CA GLU A 120 35.76 -27.58 33.57
C GLU A 120 35.88 -26.70 32.31
N LEU A 121 34.98 -26.84 31.32
CA LEU A 121 34.94 -25.99 30.12
C LEU A 121 34.17 -24.67 30.32
N GLU A 122 33.41 -24.51 31.41
CA GLU A 122 32.62 -23.28 31.69
C GLU A 122 33.45 -21.99 31.56
N PRO A 123 34.71 -21.89 32.06
CA PRO A 123 35.52 -20.69 31.90
C PRO A 123 35.88 -20.35 30.43
N ALA A 124 35.81 -21.33 29.52
CA ALA A 124 35.99 -21.13 28.08
C ALA A 124 34.67 -20.80 27.36
N ALA A 125 33.50 -21.13 27.95
CA ALA A 125 32.18 -20.84 27.40
C ALA A 125 31.96 -19.33 27.17
N ARG A 126 32.47 -18.49 28.08
CA ARG A 126 32.40 -17.02 27.98
C ARG A 126 32.87 -16.47 26.63
N TYR A 127 33.81 -17.14 25.96
CA TYR A 127 34.31 -16.70 24.65
C TYR A 127 33.35 -17.03 23.52
N SER A 128 32.58 -18.12 23.63
CA SER A 128 31.45 -18.38 22.72
C SER A 128 30.36 -17.34 22.95
N ASP A 129 30.02 -17.06 24.20
CA ASP A 129 28.99 -16.07 24.56
C ASP A 129 29.30 -14.68 23.98
N LEU A 130 30.55 -14.24 24.02
CA LEU A 130 30.98 -12.96 23.42
C LEU A 130 30.75 -12.91 21.91
N LEU A 131 31.00 -14.00 21.18
CA LEU A 131 30.77 -14.05 19.73
C LEU A 131 29.28 -14.13 19.40
N GLU A 132 28.52 -14.88 20.20
CA GLU A 132 27.06 -14.94 20.08
C GLU A 132 26.43 -13.56 20.33
N GLU A 133 26.92 -12.82 21.33
CA GLU A 133 26.51 -11.44 21.59
C GLU A 133 26.86 -10.50 20.44
N ARG A 134 28.07 -10.59 19.86
CA ARG A 134 28.44 -9.82 18.66
C ARG A 134 27.52 -10.13 17.48
N GLU A 135 27.24 -11.41 17.23
CA GLU A 135 26.36 -11.84 16.15
C GLU A 135 24.91 -11.37 16.37
N ALA A 136 24.40 -11.46 17.61
CA ALA A 136 23.10 -10.94 17.99
C ALA A 136 23.03 -9.41 17.82
N ALA A 137 24.06 -8.68 18.26
CA ALA A 137 24.14 -7.23 18.09
C ALA A 137 24.21 -6.83 16.61
N ARG A 138 24.93 -7.58 15.77
CA ARG A 138 24.95 -7.37 14.32
C ARG A 138 23.57 -7.58 13.70
N GLY A 139 22.86 -8.64 14.11
CA GLY A 139 21.48 -8.88 13.69
C GLY A 139 20.55 -7.74 14.10
N ALA A 140 20.70 -7.21 15.31
CA ALA A 140 19.93 -6.06 15.78
C ALA A 140 20.20 -4.79 14.94
N VAL A 141 21.44 -4.56 14.50
CA VAL A 141 21.76 -3.44 13.59
C VAL A 141 21.05 -3.61 12.24
N ASP A 142 21.04 -4.82 11.65
CA ASP A 142 20.34 -5.09 10.38
C ASP A 142 18.82 -4.83 10.48
N GLU A 143 18.22 -5.32 11.55
CA GLU A 143 16.79 -5.13 11.85
C GLU A 143 16.46 -3.64 12.06
N ALA A 144 17.25 -2.94 12.87
CA ALA A 144 17.05 -1.53 13.14
C ALA A 144 17.28 -0.66 11.90
N ARG A 145 18.27 -0.99 11.06
CA ARG A 145 18.52 -0.32 9.78
C ARG A 145 17.35 -0.51 8.82
N THR A 146 16.78 -1.71 8.78
CA THR A 146 15.58 -2.00 7.98
C THR A 146 14.38 -1.20 8.48
N ALA A 147 14.19 -1.10 9.81
CA ALA A 147 13.12 -0.30 10.41
C ALA A 147 13.29 1.20 10.12
N ALA A 148 14.50 1.74 10.28
CA ALA A 148 14.83 3.13 9.96
C ALA A 148 14.60 3.45 8.48
N ALA A 149 15.04 2.58 7.56
CA ALA A 149 14.82 2.75 6.13
C ALA A 149 13.34 2.64 5.73
N LYS A 150 12.54 1.86 6.47
CA LYS A 150 11.10 1.82 6.30
C LYS A 150 10.46 3.12 6.77
N ARG A 151 10.83 3.60 7.96
CA ARG A 151 10.33 4.87 8.51
C ARG A 151 10.67 6.05 7.60
N LEU A 152 11.86 6.08 7.01
CA LEU A 152 12.26 7.12 6.05
C LEU A 152 11.28 7.21 4.87
N ARG A 153 10.89 6.07 4.29
CA ARG A 153 9.90 6.04 3.20
C ARG A 153 8.51 6.50 3.66
N GLU A 154 8.10 6.11 4.85
CA GLU A 154 6.82 6.58 5.43
C GLU A 154 6.84 8.10 5.64
N ILE A 155 7.97 8.66 6.07
CA ILE A 155 8.13 10.12 6.22
C ILE A 155 8.06 10.83 4.87
N ASP A 156 8.68 10.28 3.82
CA ASP A 156 8.59 10.85 2.47
C ASP A 156 7.12 10.92 2.01
N ASP A 157 6.37 9.82 2.15
CA ASP A 157 4.94 9.78 1.83
C ASP A 157 4.14 10.80 2.68
N GLU A 158 4.45 10.88 3.98
CA GLU A 158 3.80 11.83 4.88
C GLU A 158 4.10 13.29 4.50
N ILE A 159 5.34 13.62 4.12
CA ILE A 159 5.74 14.95 3.67
C ILE A 159 4.99 15.33 2.40
N ASP A 160 4.95 14.45 1.40
CA ASP A 160 4.23 14.69 0.15
C ASP A 160 2.74 14.99 0.41
N ASP A 161 2.12 14.26 1.35
CA ASP A 161 0.74 14.53 1.76
C ASP A 161 0.58 15.92 2.42
N ARG A 162 1.50 16.34 3.30
CA ARG A 162 1.41 17.67 3.97
C ARG A 162 1.67 18.80 2.98
N GLU A 163 2.63 18.63 2.07
CA GLU A 163 2.89 19.60 1.00
C GLU A 163 1.69 19.77 0.08
N ARG A 164 1.03 18.66 -0.30
CA ARG A 164 -0.23 18.70 -1.06
C ARG A 164 -1.32 19.46 -0.30
N LEU A 165 -1.49 19.24 1.00
CA LEU A 165 -2.48 19.97 1.80
C LEU A 165 -2.21 21.48 1.81
N LEU A 166 -0.94 21.90 1.96
CA LEU A 166 -0.55 23.32 1.91
C LEU A 166 -0.77 23.94 0.53
N GLU A 167 -0.55 23.19 -0.56
CA GLU A 167 -0.87 23.64 -1.91
C GLU A 167 -2.37 23.93 -2.04
N LEU A 168 -3.23 23.04 -1.52
CA LEU A 168 -4.68 23.23 -1.52
C LEU A 168 -5.11 24.40 -0.61
N ALA A 169 -4.41 24.65 0.48
CA ALA A 169 -4.67 25.76 1.40
C ALA A 169 -4.38 27.14 0.80
N THR A 170 -3.57 27.21 -0.26
CA THR A 170 -3.37 28.46 -1.01
C THR A 170 -4.65 28.90 -1.72
N ALA A 171 -5.60 27.99 -1.95
CA ALA A 171 -6.92 28.32 -2.45
C ALA A 171 -7.75 29.05 -1.39
N ASP A 172 -8.66 29.91 -1.84
CA ASP A 172 -9.63 30.57 -0.98
C ASP A 172 -10.71 29.57 -0.52
N LEU A 173 -10.45 28.84 0.57
CA LEU A 173 -11.33 27.78 1.07
C LEU A 173 -12.69 28.30 1.55
N ASP A 174 -12.80 29.60 1.85
CA ASP A 174 -14.04 30.29 2.22
C ASP A 174 -14.80 30.85 1.02
N ALA A 175 -14.30 30.63 -0.20
CA ALA A 175 -14.94 31.12 -1.40
C ALA A 175 -16.38 30.56 -1.50
N PRO A 176 -17.35 31.36 -1.98
CA PRO A 176 -18.74 30.93 -2.13
C PRO A 176 -18.89 29.99 -3.35
N VAL A 177 -18.35 28.76 -3.24
CA VAL A 177 -18.33 27.74 -4.32
C VAL A 177 -19.73 27.36 -4.79
N GLU A 178 -20.75 27.56 -3.95
CA GLU A 178 -22.16 27.35 -4.29
C GLU A 178 -22.62 28.21 -5.49
N ARG A 179 -21.98 29.37 -5.72
CA ARG A 179 -22.22 30.19 -6.92
C ARG A 179 -21.87 29.48 -8.23
N LEU A 180 -20.97 28.49 -8.20
CA LEU A 180 -20.69 27.59 -9.32
C LEU A 180 -21.50 26.30 -9.23
N ARG A 181 -21.68 25.77 -8.03
CA ARG A 181 -22.30 24.46 -7.80
C ARG A 181 -23.78 24.46 -8.14
N GLU A 182 -24.55 25.39 -7.60
CA GLU A 182 -26.02 25.40 -7.75
C GLU A 182 -26.45 25.48 -9.23
N PRO A 183 -25.86 26.33 -10.10
CA PRO A 183 -26.23 26.34 -11.51
C PRO A 183 -25.85 25.06 -12.26
N ILE A 184 -24.72 24.44 -11.91
CA ILE A 184 -24.27 23.17 -12.52
C ILE A 184 -25.20 22.03 -12.10
N GLU A 185 -25.51 21.91 -10.81
CA GLU A 185 -26.42 20.88 -10.30
C GLU A 185 -27.84 21.07 -10.85
N SER A 186 -28.33 22.31 -10.93
CA SER A 186 -29.64 22.61 -11.53
C SER A 186 -29.70 22.20 -13.00
N TYR A 187 -28.66 22.49 -13.78
CA TYR A 187 -28.57 22.03 -15.16
C TYR A 187 -28.49 20.50 -15.26
N ASN A 188 -27.66 19.86 -14.45
CA ASN A 188 -27.45 18.42 -14.46
C ASN A 188 -28.73 17.65 -14.08
N GLU A 189 -29.50 18.14 -13.12
CA GLU A 189 -30.79 17.56 -12.77
C GLU A 189 -31.80 17.73 -13.91
N ALA A 190 -31.93 18.95 -14.45
CA ALA A 190 -32.86 19.23 -15.55
C ALA A 190 -32.56 18.41 -16.81
N ILE A 191 -31.29 18.19 -17.18
CA ILE A 191 -30.96 17.37 -18.35
C ILE A 191 -31.18 15.88 -18.09
N ARG A 192 -31.01 15.40 -16.86
CA ARG A 192 -31.33 14.01 -16.49
C ARG A 192 -32.82 13.75 -16.59
N GLU A 193 -33.65 14.63 -16.04
CA GLU A 193 -35.11 14.55 -16.14
C GLU A 193 -35.56 14.62 -17.61
N ALA A 194 -35.09 15.63 -18.34
CA ALA A 194 -35.43 15.80 -19.76
C ALA A 194 -35.04 14.59 -20.62
N PHE A 195 -33.88 13.98 -20.38
CA PHE A 195 -33.45 12.80 -21.12
C PHE A 195 -34.27 11.57 -20.74
N ALA A 196 -34.62 11.41 -19.47
CA ALA A 196 -35.49 10.32 -19.02
C ALA A 196 -36.86 10.41 -19.74
N ASP A 197 -37.45 11.60 -19.78
CA ASP A 197 -38.71 11.83 -20.51
C ASP A 197 -38.54 11.61 -22.02
N TYR A 198 -37.49 12.15 -22.62
CA TYR A 198 -37.18 11.93 -24.04
C TYR A 198 -37.00 10.42 -24.35
N ARG A 199 -36.41 9.63 -23.46
CA ARG A 199 -36.28 8.17 -23.61
C ARG A 199 -37.63 7.44 -23.55
N LEU A 200 -38.59 7.96 -22.79
CA LEU A 200 -39.93 7.40 -22.67
C LEU A 200 -40.81 7.73 -23.89
N GLU A 201 -40.59 8.86 -24.55
CA GLU A 201 -41.47 9.37 -25.60
C GLU A 201 -40.89 9.24 -27.01
N ALA A 202 -39.57 9.39 -27.17
CA ALA A 202 -38.93 9.39 -28.48
C ALA A 202 -38.78 7.98 -29.04
N SER A 203 -38.84 7.88 -30.37
CA SER A 203 -38.55 6.64 -31.08
C SER A 203 -37.10 6.21 -30.85
N ALA A 204 -36.85 4.91 -30.84
CA ALA A 204 -35.49 4.37 -30.79
C ALA A 204 -34.63 4.93 -31.94
N ARG A 205 -35.23 5.16 -33.11
CA ARG A 205 -34.55 5.79 -34.25
C ARG A 205 -34.12 7.23 -33.97
N ASP A 206 -34.95 8.02 -33.29
CA ASP A 206 -34.61 9.39 -32.92
C ASP A 206 -33.48 9.47 -31.89
N ILE A 207 -33.45 8.52 -30.95
CA ILE A 207 -32.36 8.39 -29.97
C ILE A 207 -31.08 7.92 -30.66
N PHE A 208 -31.14 6.92 -31.54
CA PHE A 208 -29.96 6.44 -32.27
C PHE A 208 -29.38 7.52 -33.20
N SER A 209 -30.24 8.35 -33.80
CA SER A 209 -29.81 9.51 -34.58
C SER A 209 -29.10 10.55 -33.72
N LEU A 210 -29.51 10.73 -32.47
CA LEU A 210 -28.82 11.57 -31.49
C LEU A 210 -27.44 10.99 -31.17
N LEU A 211 -27.36 9.68 -30.88
CA LEU A 211 -26.10 9.00 -30.55
C LEU A 211 -25.11 9.00 -31.72
N ASP A 212 -25.56 8.79 -32.96
CA ASP A 212 -24.70 8.90 -34.14
C ASP A 212 -24.16 10.32 -34.32
N ARG A 213 -24.99 11.33 -34.04
CA ARG A 213 -24.57 12.73 -34.10
C ARG A 213 -23.44 13.05 -33.12
N SER A 214 -23.39 12.42 -31.95
CA SER A 214 -22.35 12.64 -30.94
C SER A 214 -20.92 12.40 -31.45
N ARG A 215 -20.74 11.57 -32.49
CA ARG A 215 -19.43 11.29 -33.13
C ARG A 215 -18.67 12.54 -33.59
N TRP A 216 -19.40 13.63 -33.84
CA TRP A 216 -18.84 14.90 -34.31
C TRP A 216 -18.54 15.90 -33.19
N TYR A 217 -18.80 15.54 -31.93
CA TYR A 217 -18.72 16.41 -30.76
C TYR A 217 -17.82 15.76 -29.70
N PRO A 218 -16.51 16.08 -29.67
CA PRO A 218 -15.53 15.44 -28.79
C PRO A 218 -15.81 15.54 -27.29
N PHE A 219 -16.72 16.41 -26.84
CA PHE A 219 -17.12 16.48 -25.43
C PHE A 219 -18.38 15.67 -25.10
N VAL A 220 -19.07 15.12 -26.10
CA VAL A 220 -20.30 14.33 -25.92
C VAL A 220 -19.95 12.86 -26.04
N ASP A 221 -19.57 12.26 -24.92
CA ASP A 221 -18.97 10.91 -24.87
C ASP A 221 -20.03 9.80 -24.81
N TYR A 222 -20.91 9.75 -25.80
CA TYR A 222 -21.84 8.62 -25.95
C TYR A 222 -21.16 7.40 -26.57
N ASP A 223 -21.35 6.25 -25.94
CA ASP A 223 -21.02 4.96 -26.53
C ASP A 223 -21.81 4.74 -27.82
N GLN A 224 -21.12 4.23 -28.84
CA GLN A 224 -21.72 4.04 -30.15
C GLN A 224 -22.52 2.74 -30.22
N PRO A 225 -23.73 2.77 -30.82
CA PRO A 225 -24.57 1.60 -30.91
C PRO A 225 -23.90 0.46 -31.70
N PRO A 226 -24.06 -0.81 -31.27
CA PRO A 226 -23.66 -1.95 -32.06
C PRO A 226 -24.26 -1.90 -33.47
N SER A 227 -23.45 -2.15 -34.50
CA SER A 227 -23.85 -2.00 -35.90
C SER A 227 -25.14 -2.75 -36.26
N ASP A 228 -25.28 -3.97 -35.73
CA ASP A 228 -26.41 -4.85 -35.98
C ASP A 228 -27.73 -4.34 -35.36
N LEU A 229 -27.62 -3.62 -34.23
CA LEU A 229 -28.75 -2.98 -33.57
C LEU A 229 -29.12 -1.67 -34.27
N CYS A 230 -28.11 -0.89 -34.69
CA CYS A 230 -28.27 0.31 -35.50
C CYS A 230 -29.03 0.00 -36.80
N GLU A 231 -28.56 -1.00 -37.56
CA GLU A 231 -29.20 -1.44 -38.80
C GLU A 231 -30.66 -1.88 -38.56
N TYR A 232 -30.92 -2.58 -37.44
CA TYR A 232 -32.28 -3.00 -37.08
C TYR A 232 -33.21 -1.80 -36.83
N VAL A 233 -32.80 -0.84 -35.99
CA VAL A 233 -33.59 0.34 -35.65
C VAL A 233 -33.82 1.25 -36.87
N GLU A 234 -32.85 1.37 -37.76
CA GLU A 234 -32.98 2.19 -38.97
C GLU A 234 -33.93 1.57 -40.01
N THR A 235 -33.85 0.25 -40.20
CA THR A 235 -34.55 -0.43 -41.30
C THR A 235 -35.88 -1.05 -40.91
N SER A 236 -36.07 -1.39 -39.63
CA SER A 236 -37.31 -2.00 -39.14
C SER A 236 -38.37 -0.93 -38.87
N PRO A 237 -39.65 -1.18 -39.17
CA PRO A 237 -40.77 -0.39 -38.64
C PRO A 237 -40.74 -0.33 -37.10
N ASP A 238 -40.22 -1.38 -36.46
CA ASP A 238 -40.11 -1.46 -35.00
C ASP A 238 -39.17 -0.39 -34.41
N GLY A 239 -38.33 0.27 -35.22
CA GLY A 239 -37.50 1.39 -34.77
C GLY A 239 -38.28 2.66 -34.39
N GLU A 240 -39.59 2.71 -34.71
CA GLU A 240 -40.51 3.75 -34.28
C GLU A 240 -40.97 3.56 -32.81
N HIS A 241 -40.80 2.36 -32.24
CA HIS A 241 -41.07 2.11 -30.83
C HIS A 241 -40.05 2.81 -29.94
N THR A 242 -40.44 3.10 -28.70
CA THR A 242 -39.55 3.68 -27.71
C THR A 242 -38.57 2.63 -27.18
N ILE A 243 -37.45 3.05 -26.62
CA ILE A 243 -36.48 2.10 -26.03
C ILE A 243 -37.12 1.23 -24.94
N PRO A 244 -37.90 1.79 -23.97
CA PRO A 244 -38.63 0.98 -23.00
C PRO A 244 -39.57 -0.05 -23.63
N GLU A 245 -40.32 0.31 -24.67
CA GLU A 245 -41.20 -0.63 -25.38
C GLU A 245 -40.41 -1.78 -26.02
N LEU A 246 -39.29 -1.46 -26.68
CA LEU A 246 -38.42 -2.48 -27.28
C LEU A 246 -37.84 -3.43 -26.24
N LEU A 247 -37.47 -2.93 -25.06
CA LEU A 247 -36.99 -3.74 -23.94
C LEU A 247 -38.11 -4.62 -23.37
N GLU A 248 -39.31 -4.07 -23.16
CA GLU A 248 -40.46 -4.86 -22.73
C GLU A 248 -40.75 -6.00 -23.73
N TYR A 249 -40.76 -5.68 -25.02
CA TYR A 249 -40.95 -6.66 -26.09
C TYR A 249 -39.82 -7.69 -26.11
N ALA A 250 -38.59 -7.28 -25.84
CA ALA A 250 -37.45 -8.18 -25.75
C ALA A 250 -37.60 -9.25 -24.65
N ASP A 251 -38.44 -9.03 -23.64
CA ASP A 251 -38.73 -10.01 -22.57
C ASP A 251 -39.97 -10.89 -22.86
N GLN A 252 -40.84 -10.47 -23.78
CA GLN A 252 -42.03 -11.25 -24.14
C GLN A 252 -41.70 -12.52 -24.93
N SER A 253 -42.59 -13.52 -24.94
CA SER A 253 -42.41 -14.73 -25.76
C SER A 253 -42.61 -14.44 -27.25
N ARG A 254 -41.91 -15.17 -28.13
CA ARG A 254 -42.04 -15.03 -29.61
C ARG A 254 -43.49 -15.08 -30.10
N SER A 255 -44.31 -15.95 -29.51
CA SER A 255 -45.73 -16.11 -29.83
C SER A 255 -46.58 -14.88 -29.49
N LYS A 256 -46.20 -14.11 -28.45
CA LYS A 256 -46.88 -12.87 -28.08
C LYS A 256 -46.45 -11.72 -29.00
N LEU A 257 -45.19 -11.70 -29.41
CA LEU A 257 -44.60 -10.63 -30.23
C LEU A 257 -45.15 -10.56 -31.66
N ALA A 258 -45.63 -11.67 -32.23
CA ALA A 258 -46.16 -11.72 -33.59
C ALA A 258 -47.34 -10.75 -33.86
N HIS A 259 -47.93 -10.17 -32.81
CA HIS A 259 -49.03 -9.20 -32.90
C HIS A 259 -48.61 -7.75 -32.63
N TYR A 260 -47.40 -7.52 -32.11
CA TYR A 260 -46.93 -6.20 -31.67
C TYR A 260 -45.76 -5.68 -32.51
N VAL A 261 -45.00 -6.56 -33.16
CA VAL A 261 -43.80 -6.18 -33.93
C VAL A 261 -43.78 -6.81 -35.31
N ALA A 262 -43.08 -6.16 -36.23
CA ALA A 262 -43.00 -6.56 -37.64
C ALA A 262 -42.29 -7.91 -37.82
N ASP A 263 -41.25 -8.19 -37.03
CA ASP A 263 -40.53 -9.47 -37.03
C ASP A 263 -40.03 -9.84 -35.63
N ALA A 264 -40.76 -10.75 -34.98
CA ALA A 264 -40.46 -11.22 -33.62
C ALA A 264 -39.10 -11.93 -33.50
N ASP A 265 -38.63 -12.62 -34.54
CA ASP A 265 -37.33 -13.30 -34.53
C ASP A 265 -36.19 -12.31 -34.70
N ARG A 266 -36.36 -11.30 -35.56
CA ARG A 266 -35.38 -10.23 -35.76
C ARG A 266 -35.24 -9.38 -34.50
N LEU A 267 -36.36 -8.98 -33.86
CA LEU A 267 -36.33 -8.26 -32.58
C LEU A 267 -35.58 -9.06 -31.52
N LYS A 268 -35.91 -10.35 -31.34
CA LYS A 268 -35.24 -11.20 -30.33
C LYS A 268 -33.75 -11.34 -30.56
N ARG A 269 -33.28 -11.41 -31.82
CA ARG A 269 -31.84 -11.52 -32.11
C ARG A 269 -31.08 -10.20 -31.95
N ARG A 270 -31.74 -9.07 -32.21
CA ARG A 270 -31.07 -7.76 -32.26
C ARG A 270 -31.20 -6.98 -30.96
N VAL A 271 -32.40 -6.96 -30.38
CA VAL A 271 -32.71 -6.20 -29.14
C VAL A 271 -32.41 -7.03 -27.90
N ALA A 272 -32.85 -8.29 -27.82
CA ALA A 272 -32.69 -9.07 -26.58
C ALA A 272 -31.23 -9.43 -26.24
N THR A 273 -30.33 -9.42 -27.23
CA THR A 273 -28.89 -9.62 -27.02
C THR A 273 -28.17 -8.33 -26.59
N GLN A 274 -28.81 -7.17 -26.74
CA GLN A 274 -28.20 -5.84 -26.53
C GLN A 274 -28.99 -5.02 -25.48
N GLN A 275 -29.77 -5.67 -24.60
CA GLN A 275 -30.59 -4.98 -23.60
C GLN A 275 -29.74 -4.08 -22.69
N THR A 276 -28.58 -4.56 -22.24
CA THR A 276 -27.65 -3.77 -21.39
C THR A 276 -27.20 -2.46 -22.04
N TYR A 277 -26.96 -2.47 -23.36
CA TYR A 277 -26.62 -1.25 -24.08
C TYR A 277 -27.80 -0.27 -24.09
N LEU A 278 -29.00 -0.76 -24.40
CA LEU A 278 -30.23 0.06 -24.45
C LEU A 278 -30.66 0.60 -23.07
N ASP A 279 -30.40 -0.15 -22.01
CA ASP A 279 -30.62 0.28 -20.62
C ASP A 279 -29.61 1.35 -20.19
N GLY A 280 -28.38 1.29 -20.69
CA GLY A 280 -27.33 2.25 -20.35
C GLY A 280 -27.41 3.61 -21.08
N ILE A 281 -28.39 3.82 -21.96
CA ILE A 281 -28.53 5.12 -22.66
C ILE A 281 -29.23 6.11 -21.74
N ASP A 282 -28.48 7.11 -21.27
CA ASP A 282 -28.97 8.15 -20.36
C ASP A 282 -28.37 9.55 -20.65
N ALA A 283 -28.56 10.49 -19.72
CA ALA A 283 -28.09 11.86 -19.84
C ALA A 283 -26.63 12.06 -19.42
N GLU A 284 -25.94 11.06 -18.85
CA GLU A 284 -24.67 11.26 -18.17
C GLU A 284 -23.61 11.94 -19.06
N PRO A 285 -23.46 11.59 -20.36
CA PRO A 285 -22.52 12.27 -21.27
C PRO A 285 -22.85 13.74 -21.59
N LEU A 286 -24.02 14.23 -21.17
CA LEU A 286 -24.45 15.63 -21.30
C LEU A 286 -24.39 16.39 -19.97
N THR A 287 -23.98 15.73 -18.88
CA THR A 287 -23.79 16.38 -17.58
C THR A 287 -22.42 17.04 -17.48
N ILE A 288 -22.27 17.89 -16.47
CA ILE A 288 -21.03 18.59 -16.15
C ILE A 288 -20.52 18.04 -14.83
N ALA A 289 -19.30 17.47 -14.86
CA ALA A 289 -18.63 16.97 -13.66
C ALA A 289 -18.36 18.10 -12.64
N TRP A 290 -18.40 17.73 -11.37
CA TRP A 290 -18.01 18.58 -10.25
C TRP A 290 -16.74 18.05 -9.58
N PRO A 291 -15.76 18.91 -9.26
CA PRO A 291 -15.65 20.34 -9.60
C PRO A 291 -15.50 20.59 -11.11
N PRO A 292 -15.91 21.76 -11.63
CA PRO A 292 -15.83 22.03 -13.05
C PRO A 292 -14.37 22.21 -13.53
N GLY A 293 -14.14 21.86 -14.79
CA GLY A 293 -12.88 22.10 -15.48
C GLY A 293 -12.63 23.59 -15.81
N PRO A 294 -11.49 23.92 -16.43
CA PRO A 294 -11.13 25.30 -16.76
C PRO A 294 -12.20 25.99 -17.59
N ALA A 295 -12.35 27.31 -17.43
CA ALA A 295 -13.40 28.09 -18.09
C ALA A 295 -13.45 27.87 -19.61
N GLY A 296 -12.28 27.78 -20.27
CA GLY A 296 -12.18 27.54 -21.70
C GLY A 296 -12.74 26.20 -22.15
N GLU A 297 -12.52 25.15 -21.37
CA GLU A 297 -13.04 23.81 -21.63
C GLU A 297 -14.55 23.77 -21.40
N LEU A 298 -15.02 24.30 -20.27
CA LEU A 298 -16.45 24.35 -19.95
C LEU A 298 -17.24 25.15 -20.99
N ARG A 299 -16.68 26.26 -21.50
CA ARG A 299 -17.28 27.02 -22.63
C ARG A 299 -17.43 26.19 -23.89
N ARG A 300 -16.48 25.31 -24.17
CA ARG A 300 -16.47 24.48 -25.37
C ARG A 300 -17.43 23.31 -25.22
N ARG A 301 -17.37 22.61 -24.07
CA ARG A 301 -18.31 21.56 -23.67
C ARG A 301 -19.77 22.03 -23.74
N THR A 302 -20.10 23.15 -23.08
CA THR A 302 -21.47 23.71 -23.11
C THR A 302 -21.93 24.12 -24.51
N ARG A 303 -21.02 24.55 -25.40
CA ARG A 303 -21.34 24.83 -26.80
C ARG A 303 -21.65 23.56 -27.58
N GLU A 304 -20.93 22.48 -27.31
CA GLU A 304 -21.12 21.18 -27.95
C GLU A 304 -22.35 20.43 -27.42
N TYR A 305 -22.73 20.62 -26.17
CA TYR A 305 -23.96 20.06 -25.58
C TYR A 305 -25.22 20.70 -26.16
N ARG A 306 -25.16 21.99 -26.51
CA ARG A 306 -26.33 22.78 -26.92
C ARG A 306 -27.24 22.11 -27.97
N PRO A 307 -26.74 21.55 -29.10
CA PRO A 307 -27.61 20.90 -30.08
C PRO A 307 -28.32 19.64 -29.57
N PHE A 308 -27.76 18.96 -28.57
CA PHE A 308 -28.35 17.79 -27.93
C PHE A 308 -29.40 18.21 -26.91
N VAL A 309 -29.07 19.19 -26.07
CA VAL A 309 -30.00 19.76 -25.09
C VAL A 309 -31.20 20.41 -25.77
N GLU A 310 -31.03 21.09 -26.91
CA GLU A 310 -32.16 21.64 -27.70
C GLU A 310 -33.08 20.56 -28.30
N ARG A 311 -32.59 19.32 -28.43
CA ARG A 311 -33.37 18.20 -28.99
C ARG A 311 -34.05 17.38 -27.90
N VAL A 312 -33.40 17.25 -26.75
CA VAL A 312 -33.85 16.43 -25.61
C VAL A 312 -34.68 17.23 -24.63
N GLY A 313 -34.21 18.43 -24.27
CA GLY A 313 -34.81 19.26 -23.24
C GLY A 313 -35.64 20.41 -23.79
N ASP A 314 -36.28 21.11 -22.86
CA ASP A 314 -37.13 22.24 -23.16
C ASP A 314 -36.33 23.57 -23.18
N SER A 315 -37.05 24.69 -23.31
CA SER A 315 -36.41 26.00 -23.28
C SER A 315 -35.74 26.34 -21.94
N GLU A 316 -36.21 25.74 -20.85
CA GLU A 316 -35.67 25.94 -19.50
C GLU A 316 -34.33 25.21 -19.34
N THR A 317 -34.23 23.93 -19.74
CA THR A 317 -32.96 23.18 -19.74
C THR A 317 -31.89 23.89 -20.57
N VAL A 318 -32.27 24.41 -21.76
CA VAL A 318 -31.35 25.18 -22.60
C VAL A 318 -30.97 26.51 -21.93
N SER A 319 -31.86 27.13 -21.15
CA SER A 319 -31.53 28.34 -20.38
C SER A 319 -30.52 28.04 -19.27
N LEU A 320 -30.70 26.95 -18.53
CA LEU A 320 -29.76 26.51 -17.48
C LEU A 320 -28.37 26.25 -18.06
N LEU A 321 -28.28 25.58 -19.22
CA LEU A 321 -27.00 25.39 -19.93
C LEU A 321 -26.34 26.73 -20.31
N ARG A 322 -27.13 27.73 -20.72
CA ARG A 322 -26.63 29.07 -21.02
C ARG A 322 -26.14 29.78 -19.76
N ASP A 323 -26.82 29.59 -18.62
CA ASP A 323 -26.44 30.19 -17.35
C ASP A 323 -25.11 29.62 -16.84
N VAL A 324 -24.93 28.30 -16.91
CA VAL A 324 -23.62 27.64 -16.68
C VAL A 324 -22.55 28.24 -17.58
N ARG A 325 -22.83 28.36 -18.89
CA ARG A 325 -21.88 28.96 -19.83
C ARG A 325 -21.56 30.41 -19.47
N ARG A 326 -22.49 31.17 -18.89
CA ARG A 326 -22.26 32.56 -18.45
C ARG A 326 -21.28 32.63 -17.28
N LEU A 327 -21.28 31.66 -16.36
CA LEU A 327 -20.33 31.60 -15.24
C LEU A 327 -18.88 31.68 -15.72
N THR A 328 -18.56 31.04 -16.85
CA THR A 328 -17.21 31.02 -17.41
C THR A 328 -16.69 32.38 -17.92
N TYR A 329 -17.52 33.41 -17.93
CA TYR A 329 -17.14 34.79 -18.27
C TYR A 329 -17.08 35.70 -17.03
N ASP A 330 -17.41 35.17 -15.85
CA ASP A 330 -17.22 35.86 -14.59
C ASP A 330 -15.71 35.89 -14.28
N ASP A 331 -15.19 37.06 -13.92
CA ASP A 331 -13.78 37.24 -13.54
C ASP A 331 -13.44 36.45 -12.25
N GLU A 332 -14.44 36.10 -11.44
CA GLU A 332 -14.28 35.27 -10.25
C GLU A 332 -14.25 33.76 -10.55
N TYR A 333 -14.53 33.32 -11.78
CA TYR A 333 -14.64 31.90 -12.12
C TYR A 333 -13.40 31.11 -11.73
N ASP A 334 -12.21 31.59 -12.10
CA ASP A 334 -10.97 30.85 -11.85
C ASP A 334 -10.71 30.73 -10.33
N ARG A 335 -10.97 31.78 -9.54
CA ARG A 335 -10.88 31.74 -8.07
C ARG A 335 -11.85 30.72 -7.47
N LEU A 336 -13.12 30.77 -7.87
CA LEU A 336 -14.16 29.86 -7.39
C LEU A 336 -13.89 28.41 -7.82
N GLN A 337 -13.35 28.21 -9.02
CA GLN A 337 -12.99 26.90 -9.54
C GLN A 337 -11.83 26.29 -8.72
N THR A 338 -10.76 27.06 -8.49
CA THR A 338 -9.64 26.62 -7.66
C THR A 338 -10.09 26.29 -6.23
N ALA A 339 -10.93 27.14 -5.63
CA ALA A 339 -11.53 26.86 -4.33
C ALA A 339 -12.39 25.59 -4.33
N ALA A 340 -13.23 25.38 -5.35
CA ALA A 340 -14.03 24.17 -5.48
C ALA A 340 -13.18 22.89 -5.63
N GLN A 341 -12.06 22.97 -6.37
CA GLN A 341 -11.10 21.88 -6.50
C GLN A 341 -10.40 21.56 -5.19
N ALA A 342 -10.05 22.58 -4.40
CA ALA A 342 -9.46 22.39 -3.08
C ALA A 342 -10.47 21.79 -2.09
N VAL A 343 -11.66 22.38 -1.98
CA VAL A 343 -12.71 21.92 -1.05
C VAL A 343 -13.18 20.50 -1.36
N ALA A 344 -13.23 20.09 -2.63
CA ALA A 344 -13.61 18.72 -3.00
C ALA A 344 -12.55 17.67 -2.66
N GLN A 345 -11.28 18.07 -2.55
CA GLN A 345 -10.18 17.19 -2.19
C GLN A 345 -9.92 17.14 -0.68
N LEU A 346 -10.33 18.18 0.06
CA LEU A 346 -10.13 18.29 1.50
C LEU A 346 -11.32 17.75 2.29
N SER A 347 -11.06 16.80 3.18
CA SER A 347 -11.99 16.41 4.24
C SER A 347 -12.28 17.59 5.18
N PRO A 348 -13.40 17.57 5.93
CA PRO A 348 -13.69 18.60 6.92
C PRO A 348 -12.56 18.76 7.97
N THR A 349 -11.98 17.65 8.42
CA THR A 349 -10.91 17.66 9.42
C THR A 349 -9.61 18.26 8.88
N GLU A 350 -9.26 18.00 7.62
CA GLU A 350 -8.08 18.62 7.00
C GLU A 350 -8.24 20.14 6.86
N ARG A 351 -9.46 20.63 6.58
CA ARG A 351 -9.74 22.07 6.52
C ARG A 351 -9.59 22.75 7.88
N ASP A 352 -10.07 22.11 8.94
CA ASP A 352 -9.90 22.63 10.31
C ASP A 352 -8.41 22.70 10.66
N ARG A 353 -7.63 21.64 10.41
CA ARG A 353 -6.19 21.59 10.68
C ARG A 353 -5.39 22.62 9.87
N LEU A 354 -5.75 22.86 8.62
CA LEU A 354 -5.14 23.90 7.78
C LEU A 354 -5.39 25.32 8.33
N THR A 355 -6.54 25.53 8.97
CA THR A 355 -6.87 26.83 9.58
C THR A 355 -6.07 27.08 10.86
N ASP A 356 -5.77 26.02 11.60
CA ASP A 356 -5.07 26.09 12.89
C ASP A 356 -3.55 26.22 12.76
N GLY A 357 -2.98 26.00 11.56
CA GLY A 357 -1.54 26.14 11.28
C GLY A 357 -0.70 24.92 11.69
N ASP A 358 -1.35 23.84 12.15
CA ASP A 358 -0.69 22.62 12.63
C ASP A 358 0.15 21.91 11.55
N ILE A 359 -0.19 22.10 10.27
CA ILE A 359 0.43 21.37 9.15
C ILE A 359 1.84 21.85 8.83
N ASP A 360 2.13 23.15 8.96
CA ASP A 360 3.47 23.69 8.73
C ASP A 360 4.45 23.16 9.78
N ASP A 361 4.06 23.18 11.06
CA ASP A 361 4.86 22.67 12.17
C ASP A 361 5.12 21.15 12.04
N GLU A 362 4.10 20.38 11.64
CA GLU A 362 4.24 18.96 11.34
C GLU A 362 5.21 18.69 10.19
N LEU A 363 5.14 19.50 9.13
CA LEU A 363 6.03 19.37 7.97
C LEU A 363 7.48 19.69 8.33
N GLU A 364 7.72 20.72 9.15
CA GLU A 364 9.06 21.01 9.67
C GLU A 364 9.60 19.86 10.53
N ALA A 365 8.77 19.28 11.41
CA ALA A 365 9.15 18.14 12.24
C ALA A 365 9.50 16.90 11.39
N LEU A 366 8.67 16.56 10.40
CA LEU A 366 8.91 15.44 9.48
C LEU A 366 10.20 15.64 8.67
N ARG A 367 10.48 16.84 8.18
CA ARG A 367 11.73 17.14 7.46
C ARG A 367 12.96 17.01 8.36
N ALA A 368 12.85 17.39 9.63
CA ALA A 368 13.94 17.19 10.59
C ALA A 368 14.18 15.71 10.88
N GLU A 369 13.11 14.92 11.08
CA GLU A 369 13.20 13.47 11.28
C GLU A 369 13.80 12.78 10.04
N ARG A 370 13.34 13.15 8.84
CA ARG A 370 13.87 12.67 7.56
C ARG A 370 15.38 12.87 7.45
N ALA A 371 15.84 14.09 7.72
CA ALA A 371 17.26 14.43 7.63
C ALA A 371 18.09 13.61 8.63
N ALA A 372 17.60 13.44 9.86
CA ALA A 372 18.30 12.64 10.87
C ALA A 372 18.38 11.16 10.49
N LEU A 373 17.31 10.58 9.93
CA LEU A 373 17.31 9.19 9.45
C LEU A 373 18.19 9.00 8.21
N GLU A 374 18.20 9.94 7.27
CA GLU A 374 19.10 9.90 6.12
C GLU A 374 20.57 9.91 6.57
N ASP A 375 20.95 10.87 7.42
CA ASP A 375 22.29 10.98 7.98
C ASP A 375 22.70 9.68 8.70
N ALA A 376 21.78 9.10 9.48
CA ALA A 376 22.02 7.85 10.17
C ALA A 376 22.20 6.67 9.19
N LEU A 377 21.42 6.59 8.11
CA LEU A 377 21.49 5.49 7.14
C LEU A 377 22.69 5.60 6.19
N GLU A 378 23.27 6.78 6.01
CA GLU A 378 24.52 6.97 5.25
C GLU A 378 25.75 6.35 5.92
N VAL A 379 25.69 6.14 7.24
CA VAL A 379 26.77 5.46 7.97
C VAL A 379 26.85 4.01 7.52
N ASP A 380 28.04 3.60 7.08
CA ASP A 380 28.35 2.21 6.74
C ASP A 380 28.32 1.36 8.02
N ASP A 381 27.36 0.45 8.07
CA ASP A 381 27.22 -0.51 9.15
C ASP A 381 28.00 -1.79 8.85
N PRO A 382 28.46 -2.52 9.87
CA PRO A 382 29.20 -3.78 9.73
C PRO A 382 28.32 -4.97 9.29
N VAL A 383 27.19 -4.71 8.63
CA VAL A 383 26.18 -5.70 8.21
C VAL A 383 26.34 -6.07 6.75
#